data_AF-A0AAW3DPN3-F1
#
_entry.id   AF-A0AAW3DPN3-F1
#
_cell.length_a   1.000
_cell.length_b   1.000
_cell.length_c   1.000
_cell.angle_alpha   90.00
_cell.angle_beta   90.00
_cell.angle_gamma   90.00
#
_symmetry.space_group_name_H-M   'P 1'
#
loop_
_entity.id
_entity.type
_entity.pdbx_description
1 polymer ?
#
loop_
_entity_poly.entity_id
_entity_poly.type
_entity_poly.pdbx_seq_one_letter_code
_entity_poly.pdbx_strand_id
1 'polypeptide(L)' 'AAIDFLLLAQGHGCKDFEGMCCMNLSDHSRSIHAQLSELSK' A
#
# COMPACT_ATOMS: atom_id res chain seq x y z
N ALA A 1 -1.50 0.09 -7.99
CA ALA A 1 -2.28 0.69 -9.09
C ALA A 1 -1.40 1.16 -10.26
N ALA A 2 -0.50 2.14 -10.09
CA ALA A 2 0.33 2.62 -11.21
C ALA A 2 1.35 1.57 -11.70
N ILE A 3 2.01 0.88 -10.77
CA ILE A 3 2.98 -0.18 -11.09
C ILE A 3 2.29 -1.36 -11.80
N ASP A 4 1.16 -1.83 -11.27
CA ASP A 4 0.37 -2.91 -11.87
C ASP A 4 -0.03 -2.61 -13.33
N PHE A 5 -0.40 -1.35 -13.62
CA PHE A 5 -0.78 -0.92 -14.96
C PHE A 5 0.39 -0.96 -15.96
N LEU A 6 1.58 -0.54 -15.53
CA LEU A 6 2.78 -0.59 -16.36
C LEU A 6 3.22 -2.04 -16.65
N LEU A 7 3.09 -2.94 -15.67
CA LEU A 7 3.37 -4.36 -15.87
C LEU A 7 2.41 -4.97 -16.89
N LEU A 8 1.11 -4.70 -16.75
CA LEU A 8 0.10 -5.17 -17.70
C LEU A 8 0.36 -4.67 -19.13
N ALA A 9 0.79 -3.42 -19.29
CA ALA A 9 1.15 -2.86 -20.59
C ALA A 9 2.36 -3.56 -21.24
N GLN A 10 3.24 -4.15 -20.44
CA GLN A 10 4.39 -4.94 -20.89
C GLN A 10 4.06 -6.43 -21.07
N GLY A 11 2.81 -6.86 -20.84
CA GLY A 11 2.39 -8.25 -20.91
C GLY A 11 2.70 -9.07 -19.66
N HIS A 12 3.13 -8.41 -18.58
CA HIS A 12 3.42 -9.03 -17.30
C HIS A 12 2.30 -8.81 -16.28
N GLY A 13 2.08 -9.80 -15.43
CA GLY A 13 1.22 -9.66 -14.26
C GLY A 13 1.99 -9.07 -13.08
N CYS A 14 1.28 -8.44 -12.13
CA CYS A 14 1.87 -8.04 -10.85
C CYS A 14 2.38 -9.22 -10.00
N LYS A 15 1.93 -10.45 -10.33
CA LYS A 15 2.40 -11.70 -9.70
C LYS A 15 3.73 -12.20 -10.27
N ASP A 16 4.16 -11.68 -11.42
CA ASP A 16 5.43 -12.06 -12.04
C ASP A 16 6.62 -11.45 -11.26
N PHE A 17 6.34 -10.49 -10.37
CA PHE A 17 7.31 -9.80 -9.54
C PHE A 17 6.91 -9.91 -8.07
N GLU A 18 7.81 -10.46 -7.25
CA GLU A 18 7.59 -10.64 -5.81
C GLU A 18 7.31 -9.28 -5.13
N GLY A 19 6.25 -9.22 -4.31
CA GLY A 19 5.87 -8.01 -3.58
C GLY A 19 5.20 -6.90 -4.40
N MET A 20 5.03 -7.06 -5.72
CA MET A 20 4.28 -6.09 -6.55
C MET A 20 2.77 -6.33 -6.54
N CYS A 21 2.33 -7.58 -6.34
CA CYS A 21 0.92 -7.90 -6.17
C CYS A 21 0.43 -7.57 -4.74
N CYS A 22 -0.80 -7.05 -4.62
CA CYS A 22 -1.54 -6.88 -3.35
C CYS A 22 -0.68 -6.42 -2.15
N MET A 23 -0.29 -5.14 -2.12
CA MET A 23 0.24 -4.53 -0.91
C MET A 23 -0.90 -4.34 0.10
N ASN A 24 -1.14 -5.34 0.95
CA ASN A 24 -2.09 -5.21 2.05
C ASN A 24 -1.45 -4.36 3.15
N LEU A 25 -1.55 -3.04 3.01
CA LEU A 25 -1.18 -2.09 4.04
C LEU A 25 -2.33 -2.01 5.04
N SER A 26 -2.09 -2.44 6.28
CA SER A 26 -3.05 -2.25 7.36
C SER A 26 -3.28 -0.76 7.57
N ASP A 27 -4.55 -0.33 7.45
CA ASP A 27 -4.93 1.05 7.77
C ASP A 27 -4.96 1.24 9.29
N HIS A 28 -3.87 1.79 9.82
CA HIS A 28 -3.75 2.19 11.23
C HIS A 28 -3.90 3.70 11.43
N SER A 29 -4.36 4.44 10.41
CA SER A 29 -4.45 5.91 10.44
C SER A 29 -5.15 6.42 11.69
N ARG A 30 -6.33 5.86 12.02
CA ARG A 30 -7.11 6.25 13.20
C ARG A 30 -6.37 6.08 14.52
N SER A 31 -5.66 4.96 14.68
CA SER A 31 -4.87 4.68 15.89
C SER A 31 -3.72 5.66 16.03
N ILE A 32 -3.01 5.92 14.92
CA ILE A 32 -1.91 6.88 14.87
C ILE A 32 -2.41 8.30 15.18
N HIS A 33 -3.52 8.73 14.57
CA HIS A 33 -4.12 10.04 14.84
C HIS A 33 -4.54 10.19 16.30
N ALA A 34 -5.11 9.15 16.92
CA ALA A 34 -5.45 9.16 18.33
C ALA A 34 -4.21 9.33 19.22
N GLN A 35 -3.15 8.55 18.96
CA GLN A 35 -1.89 8.66 19.71
C GLN A 35 -1.25 10.05 19.58
N LEU A 36 -1.23 10.62 18.37
CA LEU A 36 -0.73 11.98 18.14
C LEU A 36 -1.58 13.04 18.87
N SER A 37 -2.89 12.85 18.93
CA SER A 37 -3.79 13.75 19.68
C SER A 37 -3.56 13.67 21.18
N GLU A 38 -3.20 12.50 21.74
CA GLU A 38 -2.86 12.38 23.16
C GLU A 38 -1.50 12.99 23.48
N LEU A 39 -0.51 12.84 22.60
CA LEU A 39 0.83 13.41 22.77
C LEU A 39 0.87 14.95 22.65
N SER A 40 -0.16 15.55 22.08
CA SER A 40 -0.29 17.01 21.91
C SER A 40 -1.16 17.69 22.98
N LYS A 41 -1.60 16.93 23.99
CA LYS A 41 -2.21 17.45 25.23
C LYS A 41 -1.14 17.75 26.27
#